data_AF-A0AAD9KDX6-F1
#
_entry.id   AF-A0AAD9KDX6-F1
#
_cell.length_a   1.000
_cell.length_b   1.000
_cell.length_c   1.000
_cell.angle_alpha   90.00
_cell.angle_beta   90.00
_cell.angle_gamma   90.00
#
_symmetry.space_group_name_H-M   'P 1'
#
loop_
_entity.id
_entity.type
_entity.pdbx_description
1 polymer ?
#
loop_
_entity_poly.entity_id
_entity_poly.type
_entity_poly.pdbx_seq_one_letter_code
_entity_poly.pdbx_strand_id
1 'polypeptide(L)'
;MDTRSILVVVAAMLCVALATVAVTVLLVTRPWDSGHGSITNGTCLCVSNGGGVNITKTVCGGSAVARVDTGDCVVYQSETATCPTDGALWYLVERRKQVGWIPGEVLVEVGSYQCRKASFPQREFRGLWVATVANIDWPSSNSSLPATQQQEMTSYLDIMQELNMNAIIFQVRPAGDAFYASTLEPWSRYLTGRQGREPFPLWDPLDFIILQAHARGIEVHAWLNPYRANMEPNWDGLAPNHMANRLPQFAYPYGNYLWMDPGSTEVADHLERVLEDLAIRYDLDGIHFDDYFYPYPVDGVDFPDNVTWADYEARGGKLSRADWRRDNVNKMVYRANNLTRVHGIKFSVSPFGLYRPGASGGMPEPITGFDPYDGLYADAKAWLQRGWLDYLVPQLYWAVESTGQNYNILLSWWLQADTAGRHIVPGNAVYKLDRWPVTELVEQIATSRRLDAAGNVLFSAKYFRDNVKNVRQIFQESVYPNKTLAPEAPWVGLPRPPPPSMVQVDRHGLIRWDRARTVRFWVIYEAANEAWRLRQVLDASVTSQRVRPGSYAIRAVNKASQESNAAYVTFSPVN
;
A
#
# COMPACT_ATOMS: atom_id res chain seq x y z
N MET A 1 -6.83 -0.54 -47.49
CA MET A 1 -7.63 -1.24 -46.47
C MET A 1 -6.84 -2.48 -46.06
N ASP A 2 -5.97 -2.38 -45.06
CA ASP A 2 -5.52 -3.57 -44.33
C ASP A 2 -4.72 -3.12 -43.10
N THR A 3 -5.34 -3.28 -41.94
CA THR A 3 -4.71 -3.19 -40.62
C THR A 3 -5.27 -4.36 -39.83
N ARG A 4 -4.66 -5.53 -39.97
CA ARG A 4 -4.92 -6.66 -39.08
C ARG A 4 -4.07 -6.49 -37.84
N SER A 5 -4.64 -5.88 -36.81
CA SER A 5 -4.13 -5.91 -35.45
C SER A 5 -4.24 -7.33 -34.92
N ILE A 6 -3.10 -7.96 -34.61
CA ILE A 6 -3.07 -9.27 -33.95
C ILE A 6 -3.20 -9.00 -32.45
N LEU A 7 -4.35 -9.35 -31.86
CA LEU A 7 -4.52 -9.42 -30.41
C LEU A 7 -4.01 -10.79 -29.95
N VAL A 8 -2.84 -10.84 -29.33
CA VAL A 8 -2.36 -12.06 -28.65
C VAL A 8 -2.55 -11.87 -27.15
N VAL A 9 -3.55 -12.55 -26.57
CA VAL A 9 -3.67 -12.70 -25.12
C VAL A 9 -2.82 -13.90 -24.73
N VAL A 10 -1.56 -13.65 -24.33
CA VAL A 10 -0.67 -14.72 -23.82
C VAL A 10 -0.77 -14.73 -22.30
N ALA A 11 -1.31 -15.77 -21.68
CA ALA A 11 -1.03 -16.01 -20.26
C ALA A 11 0.43 -16.47 -20.13
N ALA A 12 1.33 -15.62 -19.65
CA ALA A 12 2.74 -15.98 -19.51
C ALA A 12 2.95 -16.91 -18.30
N MET A 13 3.11 -18.21 -18.56
CA MET A 13 3.73 -19.15 -17.62
C MET A 13 5.20 -19.36 -18.01
N LEU A 14 6.12 -19.24 -17.06
CA LEU A 14 7.53 -19.59 -17.25
C LEU A 14 7.70 -21.10 -17.03
N CYS A 15 8.04 -21.83 -18.08
CA CYS A 15 8.42 -23.24 -18.04
C CYS A 15 9.92 -23.32 -18.41
N VAL A 16 10.76 -23.94 -17.57
CA VAL A 16 12.20 -24.10 -17.83
C VAL A 16 12.53 -25.56 -18.13
N ALA A 17 13.28 -25.79 -19.20
CA ALA A 17 13.97 -27.04 -19.49
C ALA A 17 15.34 -27.05 -18.79
N LEU A 18 15.63 -28.10 -18.03
CA LEU A 18 16.98 -28.38 -17.52
C LEU A 18 17.85 -28.96 -18.65
N ALA A 19 18.25 -28.13 -19.62
CA ALA A 19 19.45 -28.26 -20.47
C ALA A 19 19.31 -27.41 -21.75
N THR A 20 20.39 -26.70 -22.09
CA THR A 20 20.57 -25.90 -23.31
C THR A 20 20.73 -26.75 -24.58
N VAL A 21 19.84 -26.64 -25.58
CA VAL A 21 20.14 -26.85 -27.02
C VAL A 21 19.17 -26.04 -27.91
N ALA A 22 19.69 -25.42 -28.97
CA ALA A 22 18.94 -24.65 -29.98
C ALA A 22 18.08 -25.52 -30.92
N VAL A 23 16.89 -25.04 -31.30
CA VAL A 23 15.98 -25.70 -32.25
C VAL A 23 15.63 -24.74 -33.40
N THR A 24 15.75 -25.20 -34.65
CA THR A 24 15.30 -24.51 -35.86
C THR A 24 13.95 -25.10 -36.30
N VAL A 25 12.92 -24.27 -36.54
CA VAL A 25 11.58 -24.72 -36.96
C VAL A 25 11.20 -24.13 -38.32
N LEU A 26 10.59 -24.96 -39.18
CA LEU A 26 10.12 -24.65 -40.54
C LEU A 26 8.59 -24.79 -40.55
N LEU A 27 7.86 -23.72 -40.87
CA LEU A 27 6.39 -23.65 -40.83
C LEU A 27 5.75 -24.00 -42.19
N VAL A 28 4.68 -24.80 -42.18
CA VAL A 28 3.76 -24.99 -43.32
C VAL A 28 2.31 -24.76 -42.85
N THR A 29 1.56 -23.96 -43.60
CA THR A 29 0.21 -23.45 -43.24
C THR A 29 -0.90 -24.08 -44.08
N ARG A 30 -1.92 -24.70 -43.47
CA ARG A 30 -3.31 -24.81 -43.99
C ARG A 30 -4.35 -24.96 -42.84
N PRO A 31 -5.61 -24.49 -43.00
CA PRO A 31 -6.59 -24.35 -41.92
C PRO A 31 -7.43 -25.63 -41.66
N TRP A 32 -7.91 -25.79 -40.42
CA TRP A 32 -8.74 -26.92 -39.95
C TRP A 32 -10.22 -26.50 -39.89
N ASP A 33 -11.11 -27.27 -40.53
CA ASP A 33 -12.55 -26.97 -40.64
C ASP A 33 -13.40 -27.53 -39.48
N SER A 34 -14.49 -26.81 -39.22
CA SER A 34 -15.35 -26.72 -38.01
C SER A 34 -16.27 -27.91 -37.64
N GLY A 35 -15.83 -29.16 -37.77
CA GLY A 35 -16.75 -30.33 -37.67
C GLY A 35 -16.84 -31.15 -36.37
N HIS A 36 -15.95 -31.00 -35.37
CA HIS A 36 -15.84 -31.97 -34.27
C HIS A 36 -15.87 -31.32 -32.87
N GLY A 37 -16.80 -31.79 -32.03
CA GLY A 37 -17.11 -31.24 -30.70
C GLY A 37 -15.99 -31.32 -29.65
N SER A 38 -16.24 -30.66 -28.52
CA SER A 38 -15.26 -30.37 -27.44
C SER A 38 -14.50 -31.58 -26.90
N ILE A 39 -13.19 -31.42 -26.70
CA ILE A 39 -12.29 -32.38 -26.06
C ILE A 39 -12.48 -32.35 -24.54
N THR A 40 -12.70 -33.52 -23.91
CA THR A 40 -12.80 -33.68 -22.46
C THR A 40 -11.66 -34.56 -21.92
N ASN A 41 -11.35 -34.43 -20.62
CA ASN A 41 -10.30 -35.18 -19.93
C ASN A 41 -10.39 -36.70 -20.18
N GLY A 42 -9.28 -37.34 -20.55
CA GLY A 42 -9.19 -38.79 -20.80
C GLY A 42 -9.32 -39.25 -22.26
N THR A 43 -9.17 -38.35 -23.24
CA THR A 43 -9.30 -38.69 -24.68
C THR A 43 -7.95 -38.75 -25.38
N CYS A 44 -7.67 -39.81 -26.14
CA CYS A 44 -6.52 -39.90 -27.07
C CYS A 44 -7.00 -39.90 -28.53
N LEU A 45 -6.21 -39.28 -29.42
CA LEU A 45 -6.47 -39.21 -30.86
C LEU A 45 -5.41 -40.03 -31.61
N CYS A 46 -5.85 -40.96 -32.45
CA CYS A 46 -4.99 -41.74 -33.34
C CYS A 46 -5.23 -41.35 -34.79
N VAL A 47 -4.15 -41.21 -35.57
CA VAL A 47 -4.20 -40.93 -37.02
C VAL A 47 -3.51 -42.09 -37.74
N SER A 48 -4.22 -42.79 -38.62
CA SER A 48 -3.64 -43.82 -39.48
C SER A 48 -3.40 -43.27 -40.88
N ASN A 49 -2.22 -43.49 -41.44
CA ASN A 49 -1.90 -43.00 -42.78
C ASN A 49 -2.17 -44.09 -43.83
N GLY A 50 -3.39 -44.08 -44.39
CA GLY A 50 -3.80 -44.96 -45.48
C GLY A 50 -4.84 -44.26 -46.35
N GLY A 51 -4.40 -43.42 -47.30
CA GLY A 51 -5.23 -42.90 -48.40
C GLY A 51 -6.28 -41.82 -48.06
N GLY A 52 -6.48 -41.50 -46.78
CA GLY A 52 -7.33 -40.41 -46.30
C GLY A 52 -7.21 -40.28 -44.78
N VAL A 53 -7.20 -39.06 -44.25
CA VAL A 53 -7.05 -38.81 -42.80
C VAL A 53 -8.37 -39.14 -42.11
N ASN A 54 -8.46 -40.30 -41.46
CA ASN A 54 -9.55 -40.63 -40.54
C ASN A 54 -9.07 -40.48 -39.09
N ILE A 55 -9.83 -39.72 -38.30
CA ILE A 55 -9.58 -39.47 -36.88
C ILE A 55 -10.64 -40.23 -36.08
N THR A 56 -10.23 -41.19 -35.25
CA THR A 56 -11.13 -41.94 -34.36
C THR A 56 -10.83 -41.68 -32.89
N LYS A 57 -11.89 -41.56 -32.09
CA LYS A 57 -11.89 -41.23 -30.67
C LYS A 57 -11.90 -42.50 -29.81
N THR A 58 -10.96 -42.65 -28.88
CA THR A 58 -10.94 -43.77 -27.92
C THR A 58 -10.75 -43.28 -26.48
N VAL A 59 -11.38 -43.97 -25.52
CA VAL A 59 -11.36 -43.66 -24.08
C VAL A 59 -10.30 -44.53 -23.39
N CYS A 60 -9.36 -43.91 -22.66
CA CYS A 60 -8.31 -44.63 -21.94
C CYS A 60 -8.66 -44.72 -20.44
N GLY A 61 -8.86 -45.94 -19.93
CA GLY A 61 -9.02 -46.24 -18.50
C GLY A 61 -7.69 -46.24 -17.76
N GLY A 62 -7.72 -45.86 -16.48
CA GLY A 62 -6.54 -45.62 -15.65
C GLY A 62 -5.53 -46.77 -15.60
N SER A 63 -4.26 -46.37 -15.48
CA SER A 63 -3.11 -47.20 -15.09
C SER A 63 -2.84 -48.43 -15.96
N ALA A 64 -2.46 -48.26 -17.23
CA ALA A 64 -1.69 -49.28 -17.96
C ALA A 64 -0.99 -48.72 -19.21
N VAL A 65 0.19 -49.27 -19.46
CA VAL A 65 1.00 -49.17 -20.69
C VAL A 65 0.15 -49.64 -21.89
N ALA A 66 0.01 -48.79 -22.91
CA ALA A 66 -0.58 -49.20 -24.18
C ALA A 66 0.47 -49.96 -25.01
N ARG A 67 0.25 -51.26 -25.23
CA ARG A 67 0.86 -51.98 -26.36
C ARG A 67 -0.03 -51.74 -27.58
N VAL A 68 0.51 -51.09 -28.60
CA VAL A 68 -0.13 -50.95 -29.91
C VAL A 68 0.75 -51.65 -30.92
N ASP A 69 0.23 -52.73 -31.50
CA ASP A 69 0.84 -53.44 -32.62
C ASP A 69 0.82 -52.53 -33.86
N THR A 70 2.01 -52.35 -34.45
CA THR A 70 2.29 -51.88 -35.82
C THR A 70 1.44 -50.70 -36.34
N GLY A 71 1.95 -49.48 -36.14
CA GLY A 71 1.49 -48.28 -36.86
C GLY A 71 1.89 -47.01 -36.14
N ASP A 72 2.75 -46.20 -36.76
CA ASP A 72 3.37 -45.01 -36.16
C ASP A 72 2.36 -44.00 -35.60
N CYS A 73 2.34 -43.84 -34.27
CA CYS A 73 1.65 -42.74 -33.61
C CYS A 73 2.51 -41.47 -33.67
N VAL A 74 1.99 -40.39 -34.26
CA VAL A 74 2.59 -39.05 -34.14
C VAL A 74 1.68 -38.18 -33.27
N VAL A 75 2.19 -37.75 -32.12
CA VAL A 75 1.54 -36.77 -31.25
C VAL A 75 1.78 -35.38 -31.82
N TYR A 76 0.70 -34.66 -32.14
CA TYR A 76 0.77 -33.24 -32.50
C TYR A 76 0.65 -32.38 -31.24
N GLN A 77 1.50 -31.36 -31.13
CA GLN A 77 1.34 -30.27 -30.18
C GLN A 77 1.31 -28.95 -30.95
N SER A 78 0.32 -28.12 -30.67
CA SER A 78 0.23 -26.76 -31.21
C SER A 78 1.18 -25.84 -30.45
N GLU A 79 1.95 -25.02 -31.16
CA GLU A 79 2.85 -23.99 -30.58
C GLU A 79 2.09 -22.84 -29.89
N THR A 80 0.75 -22.87 -29.88
CA THR A 80 -0.09 -21.87 -29.19
C THR A 80 -1.16 -22.54 -28.32
N ALA A 81 -0.73 -23.26 -27.27
CA ALA A 81 -1.64 -23.73 -26.24
C ALA A 81 -1.63 -22.75 -25.05
N THR A 82 -2.74 -22.05 -24.82
CA THR A 82 -3.01 -21.40 -23.54
C THR A 82 -3.26 -22.48 -22.49
N CYS A 83 -2.52 -22.45 -21.39
CA CYS A 83 -2.75 -23.34 -20.24
C CYS A 83 -4.08 -22.96 -19.57
N PRO A 84 -5.05 -23.88 -19.42
CA PRO A 84 -6.17 -23.65 -18.53
C PRO A 84 -5.66 -23.62 -17.08
N THR A 85 -6.20 -22.70 -16.30
CA THR A 85 -6.06 -22.67 -14.85
C THR A 85 -6.66 -23.94 -14.25
N ASP A 86 -5.81 -24.91 -13.92
CA ASP A 86 -5.81 -25.70 -12.67
C ASP A 86 -5.01 -27.01 -12.83
N GLY A 87 -3.99 -27.19 -11.97
CA GLY A 87 -3.53 -28.50 -11.49
C GLY A 87 -3.02 -29.59 -12.45
N ALA A 88 -2.95 -29.38 -13.77
CA ALA A 88 -2.54 -30.43 -14.71
C ALA A 88 -1.01 -30.50 -14.95
N LEU A 89 -0.44 -31.70 -14.82
CA LEU A 89 0.92 -32.05 -15.25
C LEU A 89 0.97 -32.22 -16.76
N TRP A 90 1.93 -31.57 -17.43
CA TRP A 90 2.17 -31.69 -18.87
C TRP A 90 3.57 -32.24 -19.12
N TYR A 91 3.70 -32.92 -20.26
CA TYR A 91 4.91 -33.58 -20.69
C TYR A 91 5.32 -33.09 -22.07
N LEU A 92 6.62 -32.82 -22.26
CA LEU A 92 7.22 -32.44 -23.54
C LEU A 92 8.15 -33.57 -23.96
N VAL A 93 8.02 -34.02 -25.21
CA VAL A 93 8.77 -35.16 -25.75
C VAL A 93 9.92 -34.65 -26.62
N GLU A 94 11.15 -34.86 -26.17
CA GLU A 94 12.35 -34.49 -26.92
C GLU A 94 12.73 -35.59 -27.92
N ARG A 95 12.87 -35.28 -29.22
CA ARG A 95 13.52 -36.18 -30.18
C ARG A 95 15.03 -36.00 -30.08
N ARG A 96 15.73 -36.87 -29.35
CA ARG A 96 17.20 -36.95 -29.47
C ARG A 96 17.60 -37.50 -30.84
N LYS A 97 18.67 -36.93 -31.41
CA LYS A 97 19.33 -37.42 -32.63
C LYS A 97 19.67 -38.90 -32.48
N GLN A 98 19.37 -39.67 -33.54
CA GLN A 98 19.69 -41.09 -33.68
C GLN A 98 21.10 -41.42 -33.17
N VAL A 99 21.18 -42.29 -32.17
CA VAL A 99 22.38 -43.09 -31.87
C VAL A 99 21.93 -44.55 -31.76
N GLY A 100 22.35 -45.37 -32.72
CA GLY A 100 22.23 -46.83 -32.67
C GLY A 100 20.88 -47.40 -33.08
N TRP A 101 20.87 -48.21 -34.13
CA TRP A 101 19.73 -48.99 -34.58
C TRP A 101 19.49 -50.16 -33.61
N ILE A 102 18.40 -50.13 -32.85
CA ILE A 102 17.80 -51.31 -32.21
C ILE A 102 16.35 -51.36 -32.73
N PRO A 103 15.88 -52.46 -33.35
CA PRO A 103 14.52 -52.53 -33.85
C PRO A 103 13.53 -52.64 -32.68
N GLY A 104 12.62 -51.67 -32.56
CA GLY A 104 11.34 -51.89 -31.86
C GLY A 104 11.01 -51.02 -30.65
N GLU A 105 11.92 -50.21 -30.10
CA GLU A 105 11.60 -49.33 -28.96
C GLU A 105 12.18 -47.93 -29.12
N VAL A 106 11.31 -46.92 -29.21
CA VAL A 106 11.68 -45.52 -29.05
C VAL A 106 11.53 -45.19 -27.57
N LEU A 107 12.65 -45.11 -26.85
CA LEU A 107 12.69 -44.55 -25.50
C LEU A 107 12.45 -43.04 -25.60
N VAL A 108 11.22 -42.64 -25.31
CA VAL A 108 10.87 -41.25 -25.06
C VAL A 108 11.13 -40.96 -23.59
N GLU A 109 12.17 -40.19 -23.30
CA GLU A 109 12.37 -39.64 -21.95
C GLU A 109 11.34 -38.52 -21.75
N VAL A 110 10.28 -38.82 -21.01
CA VAL A 110 9.21 -37.87 -20.73
C VAL A 110 9.65 -36.98 -19.56
N GLY A 111 10.28 -35.84 -19.88
CA GLY A 111 10.59 -34.82 -18.87
C GLY A 111 9.30 -34.28 -18.26
N SER A 112 9.17 -34.35 -16.92
CA SER A 112 8.10 -33.64 -16.21
C SER A 112 8.49 -32.17 -16.06
N TYR A 113 7.80 -31.27 -16.73
CA TYR A 113 8.02 -29.83 -16.59
C TYR A 113 7.11 -29.31 -15.47
N GLN A 114 7.71 -28.85 -14.37
CA GLN A 114 6.98 -28.06 -13.38
C GLN A 114 6.89 -26.62 -13.88
N CYS A 115 5.76 -26.24 -14.49
CA CYS A 115 5.49 -24.83 -14.73
C CYS A 115 5.20 -24.17 -13.38
N ARG A 116 6.18 -23.43 -12.84
CA ARG A 116 6.00 -22.65 -11.61
C ARG A 116 5.35 -21.32 -11.97
N LYS A 117 4.32 -20.94 -11.23
CA LYS A 117 3.73 -19.61 -11.35
C LYS A 117 4.77 -18.58 -10.91
N ALA A 118 5.23 -17.75 -11.84
CA ALA A 118 6.16 -16.66 -11.54
C ALA A 118 5.60 -15.79 -10.41
N SER A 119 6.41 -15.54 -9.38
CA SER A 119 6.00 -14.74 -8.23
C SER A 119 6.05 -13.25 -8.53
N PHE A 120 5.15 -12.50 -7.89
CA PHE A 120 5.18 -11.04 -7.88
C PHE A 120 5.91 -10.56 -6.62
N PRO A 121 6.46 -9.33 -6.61
CA PRO A 121 7.21 -8.82 -5.46
C PRO A 121 6.35 -8.77 -4.20
N GLN A 122 6.97 -9.03 -3.04
CA GLN A 122 6.34 -8.78 -1.75
C GLN A 122 6.04 -7.29 -1.60
N ARG A 123 4.88 -7.01 -1.00
CA ARG A 123 4.37 -5.67 -0.75
C ARG A 123 4.83 -5.16 0.59
N GLU A 124 5.05 -3.85 0.67
CA GLU A 124 5.58 -3.21 1.87
C GLU A 124 5.09 -1.76 1.89
N PHE A 125 4.49 -1.35 3.01
CA PHE A 125 4.13 0.04 3.22
C PHE A 125 5.39 0.84 3.53
N ARG A 126 5.68 1.87 2.73
CA ARG A 126 6.90 2.68 2.87
C ARG A 126 6.47 4.14 2.98
N GLY A 127 6.07 4.49 4.20
CA GLY A 127 5.50 5.78 4.54
C GLY A 127 6.54 6.81 4.99
N LEU A 128 6.27 8.08 4.70
CA LEU A 128 7.06 9.21 5.21
C LEU A 128 6.12 10.25 5.81
N TRP A 129 6.33 10.60 7.08
CA TRP A 129 5.62 11.74 7.68
C TRP A 129 6.28 13.06 7.27
N VAL A 130 5.44 13.98 6.82
CA VAL A 130 5.80 15.38 6.54
C VAL A 130 5.00 16.27 7.48
N ALA A 131 5.65 16.70 8.56
CA ALA A 131 5.06 17.55 9.60
C ALA A 131 5.08 19.03 9.20
N THR A 132 3.97 19.71 9.49
CA THR A 132 3.76 21.12 9.19
C THR A 132 3.71 22.00 10.44
N VAL A 133 3.35 21.42 11.59
CA VAL A 133 3.41 22.09 12.88
C VAL A 133 4.81 22.63 13.14
N ALA A 134 4.90 23.89 13.55
CA ALA A 134 6.15 24.60 13.80
C ALA A 134 7.15 24.56 12.61
N ASN A 135 6.64 24.33 11.39
CA ASN A 135 7.47 24.20 10.18
C ASN A 135 8.57 23.12 10.33
N ILE A 136 8.28 22.02 11.05
CA ILE A 136 9.27 20.94 11.32
C ILE A 136 9.88 20.41 10.03
N ASP A 137 9.06 20.01 9.06
CA ASP A 137 9.53 19.54 7.75
C ASP A 137 9.19 20.54 6.65
N TRP A 138 7.90 20.90 6.52
CA TRP A 138 7.41 21.69 5.40
C TRP A 138 6.27 22.65 5.80
N PRO A 139 6.19 23.87 5.22
CA PRO A 139 7.24 24.50 4.43
C PRO A 139 8.42 24.89 5.33
N SER A 140 9.60 25.09 4.74
CA SER A 140 10.81 25.47 5.49
C SER A 140 10.66 26.78 6.26
N SER A 141 9.77 27.65 5.80
CA SER A 141 9.40 28.91 6.43
C SER A 141 7.93 29.24 6.16
N ASN A 142 7.27 29.81 7.17
CA ASN A 142 5.91 30.34 7.07
C ASN A 142 5.83 31.69 6.32
N SER A 143 6.97 32.24 5.89
CA SER A 143 7.05 33.43 5.06
C SER A 143 7.46 33.14 3.61
N SER A 144 7.71 31.88 3.26
CA SER A 144 8.05 31.47 1.90
C SER A 144 6.91 31.72 0.93
N LEU A 145 7.25 32.11 -0.30
CA LEU A 145 6.26 32.30 -1.36
C LEU A 145 5.67 30.93 -1.80
N PRO A 146 4.42 30.89 -2.30
CA PRO A 146 3.80 29.67 -2.84
C PRO A 146 4.69 28.87 -3.80
N ALA A 147 5.40 29.54 -4.71
CA ALA A 147 6.30 28.86 -5.65
C ALA A 147 7.45 28.12 -4.94
N THR A 148 8.02 28.71 -3.88
CA THR A 148 9.05 28.07 -3.06
C THR A 148 8.46 26.89 -2.29
N GLN A 149 7.27 27.05 -1.72
CA GLN A 149 6.57 25.98 -1.01
C GLN A 149 6.27 24.78 -1.93
N GLN A 150 5.80 25.03 -3.16
CA GLN A 150 5.56 24.02 -4.20
C GLN A 150 6.87 23.32 -4.62
N GLN A 151 7.95 24.07 -4.81
CA GLN A 151 9.25 23.51 -5.16
C GLN A 151 9.81 22.61 -4.04
N GLU A 152 9.72 23.04 -2.79
CA GLU A 152 10.12 22.24 -1.63
C GLU A 152 9.33 20.94 -1.54
N MET A 153 8.02 21.00 -1.71
CA MET A 153 7.17 19.80 -1.68
C MET A 153 7.48 18.85 -2.85
N THR A 154 7.73 19.41 -4.04
CA THR A 154 8.17 18.62 -5.20
C THR A 154 9.47 17.87 -4.90
N SER A 155 10.44 18.54 -4.26
CA SER A 155 11.70 17.93 -3.83
C SER A 155 11.49 16.78 -2.85
N TYR A 156 10.59 16.92 -1.87
CA TYR A 156 10.23 15.80 -0.97
C TYR A 156 9.67 14.61 -1.75
N LEU A 157 8.75 14.84 -2.68
CA LEU A 157 8.13 13.77 -3.48
C LEU A 157 9.12 13.12 -4.46
N ASP A 158 10.07 13.89 -5.01
CA ASP A 158 11.15 13.36 -5.84
C ASP A 158 12.08 12.45 -5.03
N ILE A 159 12.46 12.87 -3.82
CA ILE A 159 13.23 12.03 -2.90
C ILE A 159 12.46 10.74 -2.57
N MET A 160 11.17 10.83 -2.24
CA MET A 160 10.36 9.64 -1.97
C MET A 160 10.32 8.67 -3.17
N GLN A 161 10.16 9.20 -4.39
CA GLN A 161 10.17 8.39 -5.60
C GLN A 161 11.53 7.72 -5.86
N GLU A 162 12.62 8.45 -5.62
CA GLU A 162 14.01 7.97 -5.73
C GLU A 162 14.29 6.84 -4.72
N LEU A 163 13.76 6.97 -3.50
CA LEU A 163 13.89 5.98 -2.42
C LEU A 163 12.86 4.85 -2.48
N ASN A 164 12.03 4.79 -3.54
CA ASN A 164 10.95 3.82 -3.69
C ASN A 164 10.00 3.76 -2.48
N MET A 165 9.73 4.91 -1.86
CA MET A 165 8.65 5.11 -0.89
C MET A 165 7.32 5.23 -1.64
N ASN A 166 6.22 4.84 -1.00
CA ASN A 166 4.92 4.71 -1.67
C ASN A 166 3.74 5.37 -0.94
N ALA A 167 3.98 6.03 0.20
CA ALA A 167 2.94 6.81 0.88
C ALA A 167 3.53 8.07 1.55
N ILE A 168 2.93 9.24 1.28
CA ILE A 168 3.17 10.45 2.04
C ILE A 168 2.07 10.60 3.09
N ILE A 169 2.46 10.77 4.35
CA ILE A 169 1.56 11.10 5.44
C ILE A 169 1.74 12.58 5.77
N PHE A 170 0.92 13.42 5.14
CA PHE A 170 1.09 14.87 5.13
C PHE A 170 0.19 15.53 6.17
N GLN A 171 0.77 16.32 7.08
CA GLN A 171 0.01 16.99 8.15
C GLN A 171 -0.86 18.13 7.62
N VAL A 172 -2.12 17.85 7.30
CA VAL A 172 -3.08 18.83 6.77
C VAL A 172 -3.71 19.70 7.86
N ARG A 173 -3.76 19.19 9.10
CA ARG A 173 -4.37 19.85 10.26
C ARG A 173 -3.49 19.74 11.51
N PRO A 174 -2.55 20.68 11.74
CA PRO A 174 -1.64 20.61 12.89
C PRO A 174 -2.25 21.10 14.22
N ALA A 175 -3.09 22.13 14.21
CA ALA A 175 -3.67 22.71 15.43
C ALA A 175 -4.97 23.48 15.15
N GLY A 176 -6.04 22.79 14.72
CA GLY A 176 -7.33 23.46 14.42
C GLY A 176 -7.29 24.41 13.21
N ASP A 177 -6.35 24.19 12.30
CA ASP A 177 -6.16 24.98 11.08
C ASP A 177 -5.76 24.10 9.89
N ALA A 178 -5.77 24.67 8.68
CA ALA A 178 -5.75 23.90 7.45
C ALA A 178 -4.57 24.27 6.53
N PHE A 179 -3.95 23.24 5.97
CA PHE A 179 -3.04 23.30 4.82
C PHE A 179 -3.76 23.02 3.49
N TYR A 180 -5.02 23.41 3.41
CA TYR A 180 -5.91 23.23 2.28
C TYR A 180 -7.02 24.27 2.35
N ALA A 181 -7.68 24.56 1.22
CA ALA A 181 -8.79 25.51 1.21
C ALA A 181 -9.98 24.91 1.98
N SER A 182 -10.30 25.48 3.13
CA SER A 182 -11.38 25.01 4.01
C SER A 182 -12.37 26.12 4.33
N THR A 183 -13.65 25.77 4.36
CA THR A 183 -14.71 26.63 4.91
C THR A 183 -14.98 26.34 6.39
N LEU A 184 -14.44 25.22 6.90
CA LEU A 184 -14.64 24.75 8.26
C LEU A 184 -13.51 25.20 9.18
N GLU A 185 -12.27 25.22 8.68
CA GLU A 185 -11.05 25.53 9.43
C GLU A 185 -10.32 26.73 8.81
N PRO A 186 -9.66 27.59 9.60
CA PRO A 186 -8.86 28.68 9.06
C PRO A 186 -7.58 28.17 8.41
N TRP A 187 -7.03 28.93 7.45
CA TRP A 187 -5.69 28.69 6.91
C TRP A 187 -4.63 28.66 8.01
N SER A 188 -3.68 27.73 7.92
CA SER A 188 -2.66 27.57 8.96
C SER A 188 -1.69 28.73 9.03
N ARG A 189 -1.34 29.12 10.26
CA ARG A 189 -0.26 30.10 10.51
C ARG A 189 1.11 29.59 10.04
N TYR A 190 1.30 28.28 9.94
CA TYR A 190 2.57 27.70 9.47
C TYR A 190 2.72 27.77 7.95
N LEU A 191 1.65 28.07 7.22
CA LEU A 191 1.68 28.28 5.77
C LEU A 191 2.01 29.73 5.40
N THR A 192 1.42 30.70 6.10
CA THR A 192 1.52 32.11 5.73
C THR A 192 2.03 33.03 6.85
N GLY A 193 2.33 32.53 8.04
CA GLY A 193 2.78 33.33 9.19
C GLY A 193 1.64 33.96 9.99
N ARG A 194 0.38 33.90 9.51
CA ARG A 194 -0.81 34.38 10.22
C ARG A 194 -1.99 33.44 9.98
N GLN A 195 -2.62 32.96 11.06
CA GLN A 195 -3.78 32.07 10.94
C GLN A 195 -4.96 32.78 10.26
N GLY A 196 -5.70 32.05 9.43
CA GLY A 196 -6.83 32.56 8.66
C GLY A 196 -6.45 33.37 7.42
N ARG A 197 -5.15 33.65 7.19
CA ARG A 197 -4.68 34.31 5.97
C ARG A 197 -4.40 33.27 4.88
N GLU A 198 -5.12 33.37 3.77
CA GLU A 198 -4.89 32.58 2.57
C GLU A 198 -3.51 32.86 1.96
N PRO A 199 -2.89 31.87 1.29
CA PRO A 199 -1.63 32.10 0.58
C PRO A 199 -1.84 33.03 -0.62
N PHE A 200 -0.80 33.80 -0.98
CA PHE A 200 -0.85 34.69 -2.14
C PHE A 200 0.39 34.54 -3.04
N PRO A 201 0.23 34.30 -4.36
CA PRO A 201 -1.02 33.97 -5.06
C PRO A 201 -1.75 32.75 -4.46
N LEU A 202 -3.08 32.72 -4.58
CA LEU A 202 -3.89 31.65 -4.02
C LEU A 202 -3.51 30.30 -4.64
N TRP A 203 -3.32 29.31 -3.77
CA TRP A 203 -3.12 27.91 -4.14
C TRP A 203 -3.58 26.99 -3.01
N ASP A 204 -3.96 25.76 -3.34
CA ASP A 204 -4.30 24.72 -2.37
C ASP A 204 -3.12 23.72 -2.26
N PRO A 205 -2.43 23.66 -1.10
CA PRO A 205 -1.32 22.73 -0.91
C PRO A 205 -1.70 21.26 -1.01
N LEU A 206 -2.86 20.87 -0.50
CA LEU A 206 -3.28 19.47 -0.49
C LEU A 206 -3.61 18.98 -1.91
N ASP A 207 -4.31 19.78 -2.71
CA ASP A 207 -4.57 19.46 -4.12
C ASP A 207 -3.26 19.31 -4.91
N PHE A 208 -2.32 20.22 -4.70
CA PHE A 208 -1.00 20.15 -5.34
C PHE A 208 -0.26 18.86 -4.96
N ILE A 209 -0.25 18.50 -3.68
CA ILE A 209 0.41 17.28 -3.18
C ILE A 209 -0.23 16.04 -3.77
N ILE A 210 -1.56 15.95 -3.79
CA ILE A 210 -2.30 14.82 -4.38
C ILE A 210 -1.90 14.63 -5.84
N LEU A 211 -1.98 15.69 -6.64
CA LEU A 211 -1.63 15.64 -8.05
C LEU A 211 -0.17 15.19 -8.27
N GLN A 212 0.78 15.78 -7.52
CA GLN A 212 2.20 15.49 -7.69
C GLN A 212 2.61 14.11 -7.15
N ALA A 213 2.00 13.65 -6.06
CA ALA A 213 2.28 12.36 -5.46
C ALA A 213 1.70 11.22 -6.31
N HIS A 214 0.46 11.34 -6.77
CA HIS A 214 -0.16 10.32 -7.64
C HIS A 214 0.57 10.16 -8.97
N ALA A 215 1.05 11.25 -9.57
CA ALA A 215 1.91 11.23 -10.75
C ALA A 215 3.20 10.41 -10.55
N ARG A 216 3.64 10.22 -9.30
CA ARG A 216 4.83 9.44 -8.91
C ARG A 216 4.49 8.05 -8.37
N GLY A 217 3.21 7.67 -8.31
CA GLY A 217 2.76 6.42 -7.73
C GLY A 217 2.83 6.38 -6.20
N ILE A 218 2.70 7.54 -5.55
CA ILE A 218 2.75 7.71 -4.10
C ILE A 218 1.33 7.97 -3.59
N GLU A 219 0.86 7.18 -2.62
CA GLU A 219 -0.41 7.39 -1.93
C GLU A 219 -0.36 8.64 -1.03
N VAL A 220 -1.47 9.38 -0.94
CA VAL A 220 -1.58 10.55 -0.05
C VAL A 220 -2.52 10.26 1.11
N HIS A 221 -1.97 10.36 2.32
CA HIS A 221 -2.68 10.20 3.57
C HIS A 221 -2.73 11.53 4.31
N ALA A 222 -3.93 12.09 4.47
CA ALA A 222 -4.13 13.35 5.19
C ALA A 222 -3.98 13.10 6.70
N TRP A 223 -2.96 13.71 7.30
CA TRP A 223 -2.69 13.62 8.74
C TRP A 223 -3.29 14.79 9.50
N LEU A 224 -4.09 14.48 10.53
CA LEU A 224 -4.71 15.43 11.41
C LEU A 224 -4.32 15.15 12.86
N ASN A 225 -4.02 16.21 13.59
CA ASN A 225 -4.21 16.21 15.03
C ASN A 225 -5.71 16.45 15.31
N PRO A 226 -6.41 15.63 16.10
CA PRO A 226 -7.85 15.76 16.29
C PRO A 226 -8.23 16.93 17.24
N TYR A 227 -7.52 17.11 18.35
CA TYR A 227 -8.01 17.95 19.46
C TYR A 227 -7.14 19.16 19.82
N ARG A 228 -5.89 19.22 19.36
CA ARG A 228 -5.04 20.40 19.59
C ARG A 228 -5.66 21.62 18.90
N ALA A 229 -5.89 22.68 19.67
CA ALA A 229 -6.38 23.96 19.17
C ALA A 229 -5.27 25.00 19.02
N ASN A 230 -4.23 24.97 19.86
CA ASN A 230 -3.11 25.89 19.72
C ASN A 230 -1.85 25.30 20.37
N MET A 231 -0.68 25.71 19.88
CA MET A 231 0.63 25.39 20.47
C MET A 231 1.00 26.32 21.63
N GLU A 232 0.06 27.17 22.05
CA GLU A 232 0.13 28.10 23.17
C GLU A 232 -1.16 27.97 23.99
N PRO A 233 -1.17 28.28 25.30
CA PRO A 233 -2.34 28.08 26.16
C PRO A 233 -3.44 29.14 25.99
N ASN A 234 -3.22 30.15 25.14
CA ASN A 234 -4.14 31.26 24.93
C ASN A 234 -4.87 31.16 23.57
N TRP A 235 -5.88 32.01 23.41
CA TRP A 235 -6.62 32.18 22.16
C TRP A 235 -6.05 33.29 21.27
N ASP A 236 -4.97 33.94 21.69
CA ASP A 236 -4.44 35.12 21.01
C ASP A 236 -3.93 34.75 19.62
N GLY A 237 -4.29 35.58 18.65
CA GLY A 237 -3.94 35.36 17.24
C GLY A 237 -4.68 34.21 16.55
N LEU A 238 -5.65 33.54 17.21
CA LEU A 238 -6.54 32.60 16.55
C LEU A 238 -7.54 33.33 15.64
N ALA A 239 -7.79 32.77 14.45
CA ALA A 239 -8.74 33.34 13.50
C ALA A 239 -10.18 33.31 14.08
N PRO A 240 -11.05 34.28 13.74
CA PRO A 240 -12.42 34.31 14.29
C PRO A 240 -13.24 33.05 14.02
N ASN A 241 -13.00 32.36 12.91
CA ASN A 241 -13.66 31.10 12.54
C ASN A 241 -12.99 29.84 13.12
N HIS A 242 -11.88 29.97 13.86
CA HIS A 242 -11.20 28.85 14.52
C HIS A 242 -12.13 28.15 15.52
N MET A 243 -12.07 26.82 15.60
CA MET A 243 -12.98 26.05 16.46
C MET A 243 -12.95 26.50 17.93
N ALA A 244 -11.76 26.77 18.50
CA ALA A 244 -11.65 27.26 19.87
C ALA A 244 -12.32 28.63 20.13
N ASN A 245 -12.48 29.48 19.10
CA ASN A 245 -13.23 30.74 19.19
C ASN A 245 -14.74 30.53 19.01
N ARG A 246 -15.15 29.52 18.23
CA ARG A 246 -16.57 29.19 18.02
C ARG A 246 -17.18 28.34 19.14
N LEU A 247 -16.35 27.52 19.78
CA LEU A 247 -16.72 26.60 20.87
C LEU A 247 -15.84 26.86 22.11
N PRO A 248 -15.76 28.10 22.64
CA PRO A 248 -14.83 28.45 23.72
C PRO A 248 -15.11 27.68 25.02
N GLN A 249 -16.35 27.23 25.25
CA GLN A 249 -16.73 26.43 26.41
C GLN A 249 -16.08 25.03 26.44
N PHE A 250 -15.57 24.57 25.29
CA PHE A 250 -14.90 23.27 25.13
C PHE A 250 -13.42 23.42 24.79
N ALA A 251 -12.84 24.62 24.95
CA ALA A 251 -11.43 24.88 24.70
C ALA A 251 -10.73 25.23 26.02
N TYR A 252 -9.66 24.51 26.34
CA TYR A 252 -9.02 24.54 27.64
C TYR A 252 -7.52 24.76 27.56
N PRO A 253 -6.97 25.73 28.30
CA PRO A 253 -5.54 25.79 28.55
C PRO A 253 -5.12 24.56 29.36
N TYR A 254 -4.17 23.79 28.83
CA TYR A 254 -3.60 22.64 29.52
C TYR A 254 -2.10 22.57 29.28
N GLY A 255 -1.32 22.79 30.33
CA GLY A 255 0.12 23.00 30.22
C GLY A 255 0.43 24.20 29.32
N ASN A 256 1.19 23.96 28.25
CA ASN A 256 1.58 24.98 27.28
C ASN A 256 0.67 25.04 26.05
N TYR A 257 -0.46 24.33 26.06
CA TYR A 257 -1.31 24.15 24.88
C TYR A 257 -2.73 24.61 25.14
N LEU A 258 -3.44 24.93 24.05
CA LEU A 258 -4.90 25.01 24.05
C LEU A 258 -5.44 23.73 23.45
N TRP A 259 -6.34 23.07 24.16
CA TRP A 259 -6.88 21.76 23.80
C TRP A 259 -8.39 21.78 23.75
N MET A 260 -8.97 21.10 22.77
CA MET A 260 -10.42 20.93 22.68
C MET A 260 -10.85 19.72 23.50
N ASP A 261 -12.00 19.80 24.15
CA ASP A 261 -12.56 18.72 24.97
C ASP A 261 -12.95 17.51 24.10
N PRO A 262 -12.27 16.35 24.25
CA PRO A 262 -12.62 15.14 23.51
C PRO A 262 -14.00 14.59 23.90
N GLY A 263 -14.54 14.95 25.08
CA GLY A 263 -15.85 14.51 25.54
C GLY A 263 -17.02 15.33 25.00
N SER A 264 -16.76 16.46 24.33
CA SER A 264 -17.82 17.28 23.73
C SER A 264 -18.34 16.66 22.44
N THR A 265 -19.67 16.54 22.34
CA THR A 265 -20.32 16.08 21.10
C THR A 265 -20.13 17.10 19.98
N GLU A 266 -20.16 18.39 20.28
CA GLU A 266 -19.98 19.47 19.31
C GLU A 266 -18.57 19.51 18.72
N VAL A 267 -17.55 19.20 19.53
CA VAL A 267 -16.16 19.05 19.07
C VAL A 267 -16.03 17.81 18.17
N ALA A 268 -16.58 16.67 18.58
CA ALA A 268 -16.58 15.44 17.79
C ALA A 268 -17.30 15.62 16.45
N ASP A 269 -18.47 16.25 16.45
CA ASP A 269 -19.26 16.52 15.24
C ASP A 269 -18.54 17.53 14.32
N HIS A 270 -17.83 18.52 14.86
CA HIS A 270 -17.00 19.40 14.05
C HIS A 270 -15.86 18.66 13.38
N LEU A 271 -15.13 17.82 14.13
CA LEU A 271 -14.06 17.00 13.57
C LEU A 271 -14.59 16.04 12.49
N GLU A 272 -15.72 15.39 12.72
CA GLU A 272 -16.36 14.52 11.73
C GLU A 272 -16.69 15.26 10.43
N ARG A 273 -17.23 16.50 10.51
CA ARG A 273 -17.44 17.34 9.31
C ARG A 273 -16.13 17.69 8.59
N VAL A 274 -15.04 17.92 9.32
CA VAL A 274 -13.72 18.17 8.71
C VAL A 274 -13.20 16.93 7.99
N LEU A 275 -13.38 15.74 8.57
CA LEU A 275 -13.01 14.48 7.92
C LEU A 275 -13.85 14.21 6.66
N GLU A 276 -15.16 14.46 6.73
CA GLU A 276 -16.08 14.27 5.60
C GLU A 276 -15.73 15.22 4.45
N ASP A 277 -15.50 16.50 4.76
CA ASP A 277 -15.08 17.51 3.80
C ASP A 277 -13.78 17.09 3.06
N LEU A 278 -12.79 16.58 3.79
CA LEU A 278 -11.57 16.05 3.22
C LEU A 278 -11.83 14.83 2.32
N ALA A 279 -12.63 13.86 2.79
CA ALA A 279 -12.93 12.64 2.07
C ALA A 279 -13.75 12.86 0.78
N ILE A 280 -14.57 13.91 0.73
CA ILE A 280 -15.41 14.25 -0.42
C ILE A 280 -14.63 15.09 -1.44
N ARG A 281 -13.91 16.12 -0.99
CA ARG A 281 -13.34 17.12 -1.91
C ARG A 281 -11.98 16.73 -2.46
N TYR A 282 -11.20 15.97 -1.70
CA TYR A 282 -9.84 15.61 -2.06
C TYR A 282 -9.74 14.13 -2.42
N ASP A 283 -9.00 13.81 -3.47
CA ASP A 283 -8.82 12.44 -3.95
C ASP A 283 -7.81 11.65 -3.09
N LEU A 284 -8.04 11.59 -1.79
CA LEU A 284 -7.15 10.96 -0.81
C LEU A 284 -7.11 9.43 -0.97
N ASP A 285 -6.01 8.85 -0.49
CA ASP A 285 -5.85 7.40 -0.32
C ASP A 285 -6.11 6.98 1.13
N GLY A 286 -5.93 7.90 2.08
CA GLY A 286 -6.35 7.70 3.45
C GLY A 286 -6.35 8.93 4.34
N ILE A 287 -6.83 8.72 5.56
CA ILE A 287 -6.80 9.65 6.68
C ILE A 287 -5.95 9.03 7.79
N HIS A 288 -5.19 9.87 8.49
CA HIS A 288 -4.26 9.47 9.53
C HIS A 288 -4.41 10.35 10.78
N PHE A 289 -4.54 9.74 11.95
CA PHE A 289 -4.37 10.41 13.24
C PHE A 289 -3.02 10.04 13.87
N ASP A 290 -2.40 10.98 14.58
CA ASP A 290 -1.20 10.73 15.38
C ASP A 290 -1.54 10.34 16.83
N ASP A 291 -0.62 10.57 17.76
CA ASP A 291 -0.69 10.10 19.16
C ASP A 291 -1.40 11.07 20.12
N TYR A 292 -1.89 12.21 19.63
CA TYR A 292 -2.47 13.25 20.47
C TYR A 292 -4.00 13.10 20.61
N PHE A 293 -4.43 12.46 21.71
CA PHE A 293 -5.84 12.33 22.07
C PHE A 293 -6.21 13.32 23.18
N TYR A 294 -6.25 12.88 24.44
CA TYR A 294 -6.04 13.81 25.54
C TYR A 294 -4.56 14.27 25.54
N PRO A 295 -4.26 15.48 26.05
CA PRO A 295 -2.90 15.96 26.08
C PRO A 295 -2.05 15.13 27.06
N TYR A 296 -0.73 15.10 26.83
CA TYR A 296 0.20 14.50 27.79
C TYR A 296 0.01 15.11 29.18
N PRO A 297 -0.11 14.29 30.24
CA PRO A 297 -0.49 14.79 31.56
C PRO A 297 0.56 15.74 32.13
N VAL A 298 0.08 16.76 32.83
CA VAL A 298 0.90 17.68 33.64
C VAL A 298 0.74 17.28 35.10
N ASP A 299 1.87 17.11 35.81
CA ASP A 299 1.87 16.66 37.20
C ASP A 299 0.95 17.51 38.09
N GLY A 300 0.01 16.84 38.77
CA GLY A 300 -0.95 17.47 39.67
C GLY A 300 -2.07 18.25 38.99
N VAL A 301 -2.18 18.23 37.66
CA VAL A 301 -3.21 18.97 36.91
C VAL A 301 -4.11 18.01 36.13
N ASP A 302 -5.36 17.87 36.59
CA ASP A 302 -6.39 17.13 35.84
C ASP A 302 -6.88 17.94 34.62
N PHE A 303 -7.30 17.23 33.57
CA PHE A 303 -7.86 17.87 32.39
C PHE A 303 -9.22 18.51 32.74
N PRO A 304 -9.47 19.79 32.38
CA PRO A 304 -10.61 20.55 32.91
C PRO A 304 -11.96 20.27 32.23
N ASP A 305 -12.25 19.01 31.89
CA ASP A 305 -13.52 18.55 31.30
C ASP A 305 -14.65 18.31 32.34
N ASN A 306 -14.58 18.95 33.52
CA ASN A 306 -15.53 18.74 34.63
C ASN A 306 -16.99 19.03 34.21
N VAL A 307 -17.21 20.04 33.37
CA VAL A 307 -18.56 20.43 32.92
C VAL A 307 -19.14 19.35 32.02
N THR A 308 -18.37 18.89 31.04
CA THR A 308 -18.78 17.84 30.09
C THR A 308 -18.95 16.50 30.80
N TRP A 309 -18.09 16.19 31.77
CA TRP A 309 -18.22 15.03 32.64
C TRP A 309 -19.52 15.08 33.47
N ALA A 310 -19.83 16.21 34.10
CA ALA A 310 -21.05 16.36 34.90
C ALA A 310 -22.33 16.23 34.04
N ASP A 311 -22.32 16.73 32.80
CA ASP A 311 -23.42 16.53 31.86
C ASP A 311 -23.60 15.05 31.47
N TYR A 312 -22.50 14.32 31.25
CA TYR A 312 -22.54 12.87 31.04
C TYR A 312 -23.16 12.13 32.24
N GLU A 313 -22.76 12.47 33.47
CA GLU A 313 -23.34 11.89 34.69
C GLU A 313 -24.83 12.22 34.82
N ALA A 314 -25.22 13.48 34.59
CA ALA A 314 -26.61 13.93 34.68
C ALA A 314 -27.53 13.22 33.68
N ARG A 315 -27.01 12.84 32.50
CA ARG A 315 -27.73 12.04 31.49
C ARG A 315 -27.74 10.53 31.79
N GLY A 316 -27.25 10.12 32.95
CA GLY A 316 -27.29 8.73 33.41
C GLY A 316 -26.05 7.91 33.06
N GLY A 317 -24.92 8.56 32.73
CA GLY A 317 -23.63 7.92 32.50
C GLY A 317 -23.21 6.98 33.63
N LYS A 318 -22.50 5.89 33.27
CA LYS A 318 -22.13 4.79 34.19
C LYS A 318 -20.64 4.43 34.17
N LEU A 319 -19.89 4.93 33.20
CA LEU A 319 -18.45 4.69 33.12
C LEU A 319 -17.74 5.45 34.24
N SER A 320 -16.57 4.95 34.67
CA SER A 320 -15.64 5.79 35.44
C SER A 320 -15.20 6.97 34.57
N ARG A 321 -14.74 8.07 35.15
CA ARG A 321 -14.27 9.23 34.35
C ARG A 321 -13.14 8.84 33.39
N ALA A 322 -12.22 7.99 33.81
CA ALA A 322 -11.14 7.50 32.94
C ALA A 322 -11.68 6.63 31.78
N ASP A 323 -12.63 5.74 32.06
CA ASP A 323 -13.27 4.93 31.00
C ASP A 323 -14.13 5.78 30.06
N TRP A 324 -14.79 6.81 30.58
CA TRP A 324 -15.53 7.78 29.78
C TRP A 324 -14.61 8.57 28.84
N ARG A 325 -13.47 9.06 29.34
CA ARG A 325 -12.44 9.71 28.50
C ARG A 325 -11.96 8.78 27.39
N ARG A 326 -11.67 7.51 27.70
CA ARG A 326 -11.31 6.48 26.71
C ARG A 326 -12.43 6.22 25.71
N ASP A 327 -13.66 6.12 26.18
CA ASP A 327 -14.84 5.87 25.34
C ASP A 327 -15.10 7.02 24.35
N ASN A 328 -14.85 8.27 24.75
CA ASN A 328 -14.94 9.41 23.86
C ASN A 328 -13.90 9.34 22.71
N VAL A 329 -12.65 8.98 23.04
CA VAL A 329 -11.61 8.76 22.03
C VAL A 329 -11.98 7.58 21.12
N ASN A 330 -12.42 6.47 21.70
CA ASN A 330 -12.89 5.27 20.98
C ASN A 330 -14.00 5.61 19.97
N LYS A 331 -14.99 6.40 20.39
CA LYS A 331 -16.09 6.85 19.53
C LYS A 331 -15.59 7.68 18.35
N MET A 332 -14.62 8.58 18.56
CA MET A 332 -14.07 9.37 17.47
C MET A 332 -13.28 8.52 16.47
N VAL A 333 -12.45 7.59 16.96
CA VAL A 333 -11.74 6.62 16.09
C VAL A 333 -12.73 5.77 15.28
N TYR A 334 -13.80 5.31 15.92
CA TYR A 334 -14.87 4.57 15.25
C TYR A 334 -15.60 5.40 14.19
N ARG A 335 -15.98 6.65 14.51
CA ARG A 335 -16.59 7.60 13.56
C ARG A 335 -15.70 7.81 12.34
N ALA A 336 -14.41 8.10 12.56
CA ALA A 336 -13.44 8.30 11.49
C ALA A 336 -13.32 7.05 10.59
N ASN A 337 -13.16 5.86 11.17
CA ASN A 337 -13.10 4.61 10.41
C ASN A 337 -14.38 4.33 9.59
N ASN A 338 -15.56 4.60 10.14
CA ASN A 338 -16.81 4.40 9.42
C ASN A 338 -16.93 5.37 8.24
N LEU A 339 -16.63 6.64 8.48
CA LEU A 339 -16.66 7.69 7.46
C LEU A 339 -15.71 7.35 6.31
N THR A 340 -14.45 7.01 6.60
CA THR A 340 -13.49 6.67 5.55
C THR A 340 -13.90 5.42 4.76
N ARG A 341 -14.51 4.43 5.43
CA ARG A 341 -15.06 3.23 4.78
C ARG A 341 -16.13 3.58 3.75
N VAL A 342 -17.06 4.47 4.10
CA VAL A 342 -18.12 4.95 3.19
C VAL A 342 -17.52 5.61 1.94
N HIS A 343 -16.42 6.34 2.09
CA HIS A 343 -15.72 7.00 0.99
C HIS A 343 -14.66 6.13 0.28
N GLY A 344 -14.49 4.86 0.70
CA GLY A 344 -13.55 3.94 0.08
C GLY A 344 -12.07 4.37 0.20
N ILE A 345 -11.73 5.08 1.27
CA ILE A 345 -10.35 5.50 1.60
C ILE A 345 -9.88 4.83 2.89
N LYS A 346 -8.57 4.72 3.08
CA LYS A 346 -8.00 4.08 4.26
C LYS A 346 -8.10 4.97 5.49
N PHE A 347 -8.11 4.38 6.69
CA PHE A 347 -7.95 5.08 7.95
C PHE A 347 -6.86 4.43 8.80
N SER A 348 -6.06 5.25 9.44
CA SER A 348 -4.96 4.80 10.29
C SER A 348 -4.75 5.69 11.49
N VAL A 349 -4.14 5.12 12.52
CA VAL A 349 -3.77 5.82 13.74
C VAL A 349 -2.34 5.46 14.11
N SER A 350 -1.54 6.46 14.48
CA SER A 350 -0.19 6.33 14.99
C SER A 350 -0.16 6.59 16.49
N PRO A 351 -0.54 5.61 17.33
CA PRO A 351 -0.53 5.80 18.77
C PRO A 351 0.90 5.77 19.31
N PHE A 352 1.04 6.19 20.58
CA PHE A 352 2.25 5.95 21.34
C PHE A 352 2.65 4.46 21.29
N GLY A 353 3.95 4.17 21.21
CA GLY A 353 4.44 2.82 20.95
C GLY A 353 4.25 1.80 22.07
N LEU A 354 3.96 2.25 23.31
CA LEU A 354 3.69 1.40 24.47
C LEU A 354 2.19 1.18 24.68
N TYR A 355 1.81 0.10 25.35
CA TYR A 355 0.44 -0.14 25.81
C TYR A 355 0.45 -0.81 27.19
N ARG A 356 0.03 -0.07 28.23
CA ARG A 356 -0.06 -0.53 29.62
C ARG A 356 1.15 -1.35 30.13
N PRO A 357 2.41 -0.84 30.07
CA PRO A 357 3.58 -1.61 30.52
C PRO A 357 3.43 -2.15 31.94
N GLY A 358 3.65 -3.45 32.13
CA GLY A 358 3.56 -4.13 33.43
C GLY A 358 2.15 -4.38 33.97
N ALA A 359 1.10 -3.88 33.30
CA ALA A 359 -0.27 -4.14 33.71
C ALA A 359 -0.83 -5.42 33.09
N SER A 360 -1.85 -6.00 33.73
CA SER A 360 -2.61 -7.13 33.16
C SER A 360 -3.21 -6.75 31.79
N GLY A 361 -2.99 -7.62 30.79
CA GLY A 361 -3.43 -7.40 29.41
C GLY A 361 -2.59 -6.39 28.61
N GLY A 362 -1.57 -5.79 29.25
CA GLY A 362 -0.61 -4.87 28.64
C GLY A 362 0.67 -5.55 28.15
N MET A 363 1.72 -4.75 28.00
CA MET A 363 3.05 -5.22 27.61
C MET A 363 3.79 -5.86 28.81
N PRO A 364 4.42 -7.03 28.63
CA PRO A 364 5.09 -7.75 29.71
C PRO A 364 6.42 -7.09 30.10
N GLU A 365 6.95 -7.42 31.28
CA GLU A 365 8.34 -7.12 31.62
C GLU A 365 9.32 -7.71 30.58
N PRO A 366 10.47 -7.07 30.30
CA PRO A 366 11.03 -5.88 30.96
C PRO A 366 10.51 -4.54 30.40
N ILE A 367 9.43 -4.52 29.61
CA ILE A 367 8.91 -3.29 29.04
C ILE A 367 8.40 -2.37 30.16
N THR A 368 8.88 -1.12 30.15
CA THR A 368 8.57 -0.08 31.13
C THR A 368 8.37 1.26 30.44
N GLY A 369 7.76 2.22 31.12
CA GLY A 369 7.61 3.59 30.63
C GLY A 369 6.19 4.12 30.83
N PHE A 370 5.87 5.15 30.04
CA PHE A 370 4.57 5.82 30.08
C PHE A 370 3.44 4.88 29.68
N ASP A 371 2.31 4.93 30.40
CA ASP A 371 1.08 4.22 30.04
C ASP A 371 0.11 5.16 29.29
N PRO A 372 0.04 5.10 27.95
CA PRO A 372 -0.86 5.96 27.19
C PRO A 372 -2.34 5.61 27.35
N TYR A 373 -2.67 4.42 27.85
CA TYR A 373 -4.07 4.04 28.09
C TYR A 373 -4.68 4.87 29.23
N ASP A 374 -3.88 5.19 30.26
CA ASP A 374 -4.32 6.01 31.39
C ASP A 374 -3.86 7.47 31.26
N GLY A 375 -2.72 7.73 30.60
CA GLY A 375 -2.18 9.08 30.44
C GLY A 375 -2.77 9.86 29.26
N LEU A 376 -3.11 9.20 28.15
CA LEU A 376 -3.69 9.83 26.95
C LEU A 376 -5.12 9.36 26.67
N TYR A 377 -5.62 8.41 27.48
CA TYR A 377 -6.91 7.73 27.27
C TYR A 377 -7.01 7.07 25.88
N ALA A 378 -5.86 6.58 25.38
CA ALA A 378 -5.73 5.97 24.07
C ALA A 378 -5.77 4.44 24.17
N ASP A 379 -6.92 3.82 23.93
CA ASP A 379 -7.07 2.36 23.92
C ASP A 379 -6.75 1.77 22.53
N ALA A 380 -5.50 1.94 22.08
CA ALA A 380 -5.08 1.53 20.73
C ALA A 380 -5.23 0.03 20.46
N LYS A 381 -5.09 -0.81 21.50
CA LYS A 381 -5.34 -2.25 21.40
C LYS A 381 -6.81 -2.53 21.05
N ALA A 382 -7.75 -1.82 21.66
CA ALA A 382 -9.16 -1.94 21.32
C ALA A 382 -9.46 -1.55 19.86
N TRP A 383 -8.88 -0.46 19.37
CA TRP A 383 -9.10 -0.01 17.98
C TRP A 383 -8.64 -1.07 16.98
N LEU A 384 -7.46 -1.64 17.25
CA LEU A 384 -6.89 -2.73 16.46
C LEU A 384 -7.77 -3.98 16.51
N GLN A 385 -8.10 -4.49 17.70
CA GLN A 385 -8.87 -5.74 17.87
C GLN A 385 -10.31 -5.65 17.37
N ARG A 386 -10.90 -4.45 17.35
CA ARG A 386 -12.22 -4.19 16.77
C ARG A 386 -12.18 -3.86 15.28
N GLY A 387 -10.98 -3.77 14.69
CA GLY A 387 -10.79 -3.45 13.28
C GLY A 387 -11.25 -2.04 12.89
N TRP A 388 -11.20 -1.08 13.83
CA TRP A 388 -11.58 0.33 13.65
C TRP A 388 -10.47 1.17 13.01
N LEU A 389 -9.69 0.54 12.16
CA LEU A 389 -8.62 1.12 11.36
C LEU A 389 -8.21 0.10 10.32
N ASP A 390 -7.58 0.56 9.25
CA ASP A 390 -7.02 -0.28 8.21
C ASP A 390 -5.58 -0.68 8.53
N TYR A 391 -4.83 0.21 9.18
CA TYR A 391 -3.51 -0.09 9.69
C TYR A 391 -3.16 0.75 10.92
N LEU A 392 -2.41 0.16 11.84
CA LEU A 392 -1.93 0.79 13.06
C LEU A 392 -0.44 1.09 12.91
N VAL A 393 -0.03 2.28 13.35
CA VAL A 393 1.34 2.76 13.22
C VAL A 393 1.96 3.03 14.59
N PRO A 394 2.24 2.01 15.43
CA PRO A 394 2.78 2.26 16.76
C PRO A 394 4.14 2.97 16.68
N GLN A 395 4.29 4.06 17.43
CA GLN A 395 5.51 4.87 17.45
C GLN A 395 6.66 4.16 18.20
N LEU A 396 7.37 3.26 17.52
CA LEU A 396 8.46 2.46 18.09
C LEU A 396 9.79 3.23 18.03
N TYR A 397 9.86 4.31 18.80
CA TYR A 397 10.97 5.26 18.72
C TYR A 397 12.16 4.90 19.60
N TRP A 398 12.35 3.65 19.99
CA TRP A 398 13.48 3.21 20.81
C TRP A 398 14.43 2.33 20.01
N ALA A 399 15.67 2.23 20.46
CA ALA A 399 16.67 1.41 19.79
C ALA A 399 16.30 -0.08 19.91
N VAL A 400 16.76 -0.90 18.98
CA VAL A 400 16.53 -2.34 18.95
C VAL A 400 16.93 -2.98 20.27
N GLU A 401 18.09 -2.60 20.80
CA GLU A 401 18.66 -3.10 22.06
C GLU A 401 18.24 -2.31 23.31
N SER A 402 17.19 -1.48 23.23
CA SER A 402 16.68 -0.77 24.41
C SER A 402 16.23 -1.75 25.50
N THR A 403 16.70 -1.57 26.72
CA THR A 403 16.40 -2.49 27.83
C THR A 403 14.95 -2.41 28.31
N GLY A 404 14.37 -1.20 28.35
CA GLY A 404 12.99 -0.97 28.81
C GLY A 404 11.96 -0.81 27.68
N GLN A 405 12.40 -0.68 26.43
CA GLN A 405 11.54 -0.47 25.25
C GLN A 405 12.12 -1.18 24.02
N ASN A 406 12.49 -2.46 24.18
CA ASN A 406 13.13 -3.24 23.13
C ASN A 406 12.24 -3.31 21.89
N TYR A 407 12.76 -2.89 20.72
CA TYR A 407 11.98 -2.79 19.49
C TYR A 407 11.35 -4.12 19.07
N ASN A 408 12.10 -5.22 19.19
CA ASN A 408 11.64 -6.55 18.77
C ASN A 408 10.48 -7.03 19.65
N ILE A 409 10.56 -6.82 20.96
CA ILE A 409 9.49 -7.17 21.91
C ILE A 409 8.24 -6.33 21.64
N LEU A 410 8.41 -5.01 21.46
CA LEU A 410 7.29 -4.10 21.19
C LEU A 410 6.57 -4.45 19.88
N LEU A 411 7.31 -4.64 18.79
CA LEU A 411 6.71 -4.97 17.50
C LEU A 411 6.01 -6.34 17.54
N SER A 412 6.65 -7.34 18.15
CA SER A 412 6.05 -8.68 18.31
C SER A 412 4.74 -8.62 19.10
N TRP A 413 4.69 -7.80 20.15
CA TRP A 413 3.48 -7.62 20.95
C TRP A 413 2.35 -6.98 20.13
N TRP A 414 2.63 -5.94 19.33
CA TRP A 414 1.62 -5.31 18.47
C TRP A 414 1.08 -6.26 17.40
N LEU A 415 1.95 -7.06 16.79
CA LEU A 415 1.54 -8.08 15.83
C LEU A 415 0.64 -9.15 16.48
N GLN A 416 0.95 -9.59 17.69
CA GLN A 416 0.13 -10.55 18.44
C GLN A 416 -1.19 -9.95 18.94
N ALA A 417 -1.21 -8.64 19.21
CA ALA A 417 -2.41 -7.94 19.65
C ALA A 417 -3.47 -7.82 18.53
N ASP A 418 -3.07 -7.91 17.26
CA ASP A 418 -3.97 -7.84 16.12
C ASP A 418 -4.78 -9.13 15.93
N THR A 419 -5.99 -9.14 16.49
CA THR A 419 -6.95 -10.22 16.29
C THR A 419 -7.90 -9.97 15.12
N ALA A 420 -7.87 -8.79 14.49
CA ALA A 420 -8.75 -8.41 13.41
C ALA A 420 -8.11 -8.56 12.01
N GLY A 421 -6.83 -8.94 11.95
CA GLY A 421 -6.08 -9.12 10.71
C GLY A 421 -5.83 -7.79 9.99
N ARG A 422 -5.58 -6.72 10.73
CA ARG A 422 -5.17 -5.40 10.22
C ARG A 422 -3.66 -5.34 10.02
N HIS A 423 -3.21 -4.32 9.32
CA HIS A 423 -1.77 -4.13 9.11
C HIS A 423 -1.14 -3.44 10.31
N ILE A 424 -0.01 -3.96 10.80
CA ILE A 424 0.88 -3.26 11.72
C ILE A 424 2.06 -2.71 10.92
N VAL A 425 2.26 -1.40 11.00
CA VAL A 425 3.30 -0.67 10.27
C VAL A 425 4.07 0.17 11.29
N PRO A 426 5.15 -0.32 11.92
CA PRO A 426 5.86 0.46 12.94
C PRO A 426 6.32 1.84 12.45
N GLY A 427 6.21 2.83 13.34
CA GLY A 427 6.79 4.15 13.16
C GLY A 427 8.25 4.18 13.62
N ASN A 428 9.18 4.62 12.78
CA ASN A 428 10.61 4.72 13.09
C ASN A 428 11.08 6.17 13.25
N ALA A 429 11.87 6.42 14.29
CA ALA A 429 12.39 7.74 14.64
C ALA A 429 13.65 8.10 13.85
N VAL A 430 13.53 8.37 12.56
CA VAL A 430 14.63 8.90 11.72
C VAL A 430 15.24 10.18 12.32
N TYR A 431 14.44 10.98 13.02
CA TYR A 431 14.98 12.16 13.72
C TYR A 431 16.02 11.86 14.80
N LYS A 432 16.07 10.61 15.29
CA LYS A 432 17.11 10.18 16.22
C LYS A 432 18.45 9.90 15.53
N LEU A 433 18.58 10.05 14.21
CA LEU A 433 19.88 10.02 13.53
C LEU A 433 20.87 11.07 14.07
N ASP A 434 20.40 12.10 14.77
CA ASP A 434 21.27 13.03 15.52
C ASP A 434 22.14 12.31 16.56
N ARG A 435 21.68 11.16 17.07
CA ARG A 435 22.37 10.35 18.09
C ARG A 435 22.54 8.87 17.73
N TRP A 436 21.79 8.36 16.76
CA TRP A 436 21.86 6.98 16.30
C TRP A 436 22.70 6.87 15.02
N PRO A 437 23.44 5.76 14.82
CA PRO A 437 23.97 5.43 13.51
C PRO A 437 22.82 5.05 12.56
N VAL A 438 23.01 5.21 11.25
CA VAL A 438 21.99 4.79 10.26
C VAL A 438 21.71 3.28 10.33
N THR A 439 22.71 2.49 10.75
CA THR A 439 22.58 1.04 10.95
C THR A 439 21.49 0.66 11.95
N GLU A 440 21.18 1.52 12.93
CA GLU A 440 20.06 1.32 13.84
C GLU A 440 18.72 1.30 13.08
N LEU A 441 18.51 2.28 12.20
CA LEU A 441 17.30 2.36 11.37
C LEU A 441 17.21 1.19 10.37
N VAL A 442 18.35 0.81 9.78
CA VAL A 442 18.43 -0.36 8.90
C VAL A 442 18.03 -1.64 9.64
N GLU A 443 18.52 -1.83 10.87
CA GLU A 443 18.19 -3.01 11.68
C GLU A 443 16.71 -3.02 12.09
N GLN A 444 16.12 -1.87 12.44
CA GLN A 444 14.68 -1.79 12.74
C GLN A 444 13.81 -2.21 11.55
N ILE A 445 14.16 -1.76 10.34
CA ILE A 445 13.45 -2.14 9.11
C ILE A 445 13.70 -3.63 8.81
N ALA A 446 14.91 -4.14 9.02
CA ALA A 446 15.20 -5.57 8.88
C ALA A 446 14.38 -6.41 9.88
N THR A 447 14.28 -5.99 11.14
CA THR A 447 13.41 -6.61 12.14
C THR A 447 11.96 -6.61 11.67
N SER A 448 11.45 -5.49 11.17
CA SER A 448 10.05 -5.39 10.75
C SER A 448 9.70 -6.45 9.70
N ARG A 449 10.60 -6.70 8.75
CA ARG A 449 10.46 -7.73 7.72
C ARG A 449 10.57 -9.14 8.29
N ARG A 450 11.50 -9.38 9.23
CA ARG A 450 11.66 -10.70 9.89
C ARG A 450 10.44 -11.08 10.73
N LEU A 451 9.72 -10.10 11.25
CA LEU A 451 8.50 -10.29 12.04
C LEU A 451 7.22 -10.19 11.18
N ASP A 452 7.34 -10.13 9.85
CA ASP A 452 6.20 -10.01 8.92
C ASP A 452 5.29 -8.79 9.17
N ALA A 453 5.85 -7.69 9.69
CA ALA A 453 5.15 -6.42 9.73
C ALA A 453 4.90 -5.90 8.31
N ALA A 454 3.81 -5.16 8.12
CA ALA A 454 3.32 -4.77 6.81
C ALA A 454 4.14 -3.65 6.13
N GLY A 455 5.11 -3.06 6.85
CA GLY A 455 5.98 -2.00 6.35
C GLY A 455 6.52 -1.12 7.47
N ASN A 456 6.87 0.12 7.15
CA ASN A 456 7.37 1.12 8.09
C ASN A 456 6.87 2.53 7.72
N VAL A 457 6.73 3.42 8.71
CA VAL A 457 6.54 4.86 8.50
C VAL A 457 7.65 5.63 9.20
N LEU A 458 8.28 6.55 8.47
CA LEU A 458 9.52 7.20 8.90
C LEU A 458 9.26 8.62 9.39
N PHE A 459 9.62 8.92 10.65
CA PHE A 459 9.51 10.25 11.25
C PHE A 459 10.90 10.90 11.43
N SER A 460 11.28 11.97 10.73
CA SER A 460 10.49 12.75 9.78
C SER A 460 11.27 13.12 8.51
N ALA A 461 10.55 13.67 7.54
CA ALA A 461 11.01 13.87 6.16
C ALA A 461 12.29 14.71 6.01
N LYS A 462 12.51 15.73 6.86
CA LYS A 462 13.68 16.62 6.71
C LYS A 462 15.02 15.90 6.75
N TYR A 463 15.12 14.77 7.46
CA TYR A 463 16.37 14.01 7.56
C TYR A 463 16.76 13.35 6.23
N PHE A 464 15.78 13.04 5.38
CA PHE A 464 16.03 12.61 4.01
C PHE A 464 16.34 13.79 3.08
N ARG A 465 15.62 14.92 3.21
CA ARG A 465 15.93 16.17 2.49
C ARG A 465 17.38 16.59 2.69
N ASP A 466 17.81 16.61 3.95
CA ASP A 466 19.14 17.05 4.36
C ASP A 466 20.19 15.93 4.20
N ASN A 467 19.77 14.73 3.75
CA ASN A 467 20.60 13.54 3.55
C ASN A 467 21.48 13.22 4.77
N VAL A 468 20.92 13.33 5.97
CA VAL A 468 21.67 13.16 7.22
C VAL A 468 22.37 11.81 7.22
N LYS A 469 23.68 11.81 7.45
CA LYS A 469 24.52 10.59 7.49
C LYS A 469 24.39 9.70 6.23
N ASN A 470 24.19 10.30 5.05
CA ASN A 470 24.02 9.61 3.76
C ASN A 470 22.82 8.64 3.74
N VAL A 471 21.78 8.93 4.51
CA VAL A 471 20.60 8.05 4.62
C VAL A 471 19.95 7.75 3.27
N ARG A 472 19.95 8.70 2.31
CA ARG A 472 19.37 8.46 0.99
C ARG A 472 20.10 7.35 0.22
N GLN A 473 21.44 7.42 0.17
CA GLN A 473 22.24 6.43 -0.53
C GLN A 473 22.07 5.03 0.09
N ILE A 474 22.12 4.94 1.42
CA ILE A 474 21.91 3.67 2.14
C ILE A 474 20.52 3.09 1.83
N PHE A 475 19.50 3.94 1.77
CA PHE A 475 18.14 3.50 1.45
C PHE A 475 18.03 2.98 0.00
N GLN A 476 18.62 3.69 -0.96
CA GLN A 476 18.60 3.28 -2.37
C GLN A 476 19.33 1.96 -2.61
N GLU A 477 20.48 1.77 -1.96
CA GLU A 477 21.33 0.61 -2.21
C GLU A 477 20.89 -0.62 -1.43
N SER A 478 20.47 -0.44 -0.18
CA SER A 478 20.35 -1.56 0.77
C SER A 478 18.95 -1.73 1.37
N VAL A 479 18.20 -0.66 1.61
CA VAL A 479 16.92 -0.74 2.35
C VAL A 479 15.73 -0.94 1.40
N TYR A 480 15.60 -0.07 0.38
CA TYR A 480 14.51 -0.04 -0.59
C TYR A 480 15.02 -0.03 -2.05
N PRO A 481 15.88 -0.98 -2.48
CA PRO A 481 16.47 -0.97 -3.83
C PRO A 481 15.47 -1.27 -4.95
N ASN A 482 14.28 -1.75 -4.62
CA ASN A 482 13.25 -2.14 -5.59
C ASN A 482 11.91 -1.48 -5.25
N LYS A 483 11.18 -1.07 -6.29
CA LYS A 483 9.79 -0.62 -6.18
C LYS A 483 8.90 -1.73 -5.63
N THR A 484 7.94 -1.32 -4.81
CA THR A 484 6.86 -2.19 -4.35
C THR A 484 5.59 -1.39 -4.07
N LEU A 485 4.45 -2.08 -4.03
CA LEU A 485 3.17 -1.49 -3.68
C LEU A 485 2.92 -1.58 -2.18
N ALA A 486 2.04 -0.71 -1.69
CA ALA A 486 1.45 -0.87 -0.38
C ALA A 486 0.68 -2.21 -0.27
N PRO A 487 0.63 -2.83 0.92
CA PRO A 487 -0.17 -4.02 1.20
C PRO A 487 -1.65 -3.82 0.82
N GLU A 488 -2.32 -4.87 0.35
CA GLU A 488 -3.77 -4.80 0.10
C GLU A 488 -4.52 -4.55 1.41
N ALA A 489 -5.49 -3.64 1.39
CA ALA A 489 -6.43 -3.43 2.49
C ALA A 489 -7.83 -3.88 2.05
N PRO A 490 -8.07 -5.20 1.85
CA PRO A 490 -9.32 -5.70 1.25
C PRO A 490 -10.58 -5.34 2.05
N TRP A 491 -10.45 -5.13 3.35
CA TRP A 491 -11.52 -4.71 4.23
C TRP A 491 -12.01 -3.27 3.98
N VAL A 492 -11.32 -2.45 3.17
CA VAL A 492 -11.86 -1.18 2.60
C VAL A 492 -13.14 -1.43 1.82
N GLY A 493 -13.34 -2.65 1.31
CA GLY A 493 -14.61 -3.04 0.69
C GLY A 493 -14.78 -2.55 -0.74
N LEU A 494 -13.70 -2.06 -1.36
CA LEU A 494 -13.70 -1.77 -2.79
C LEU A 494 -13.66 -3.08 -3.60
N PRO A 495 -14.37 -3.15 -4.73
CA PRO A 495 -14.21 -4.27 -5.64
C PRO A 495 -12.79 -4.28 -6.22
N ARG A 496 -12.26 -5.48 -6.49
CA ARG A 496 -11.01 -5.60 -7.27
C ARG A 496 -11.21 -4.90 -8.63
N PRO A 497 -10.25 -4.08 -9.08
CA PRO A 497 -10.39 -3.41 -10.37
C PRO A 497 -10.39 -4.43 -11.52
N PRO A 498 -11.01 -4.12 -12.66
CA PRO A 498 -10.93 -4.97 -13.84
C PRO A 498 -9.49 -4.99 -14.41
N PRO A 499 -9.09 -6.05 -15.12
CA PRO A 499 -7.84 -6.06 -15.89
C PRO A 499 -7.83 -4.94 -16.94
N PRO A 500 -6.65 -4.38 -17.28
CA PRO A 500 -6.55 -3.44 -18.40
C PRO A 500 -7.08 -4.08 -19.69
N SER A 501 -7.94 -3.38 -20.42
CA SER A 501 -8.46 -3.82 -21.72
C SER A 501 -7.63 -3.25 -22.88
N MET A 502 -7.74 -3.91 -24.04
CA MET A 502 -7.11 -3.48 -25.29
C MET A 502 -5.60 -3.25 -25.18
N VAL A 503 -4.91 -4.07 -24.38
CA VAL A 503 -3.46 -4.01 -24.26
C VAL A 503 -2.80 -4.37 -25.58
N GLN A 504 -2.07 -3.41 -26.15
CA GLN A 504 -1.36 -3.55 -27.43
C GLN A 504 0.01 -2.91 -27.33
N VAL A 505 0.99 -3.42 -28.08
CA VAL A 505 2.32 -2.81 -28.22
C VAL A 505 2.61 -2.52 -29.68
N ASP A 506 3.12 -1.32 -29.97
CA ASP A 506 3.56 -0.96 -31.32
C ASP A 506 5.01 -1.37 -31.60
N ARG A 507 5.43 -1.24 -32.87
CA ARG A 507 6.78 -1.62 -33.33
C ARG A 507 7.92 -0.85 -32.65
N HIS A 508 7.63 0.24 -31.94
CA HIS A 508 8.63 1.03 -31.23
C HIS A 508 8.58 0.79 -29.71
N GLY A 509 7.84 -0.23 -29.26
CA GLY A 509 7.75 -0.61 -27.85
C GLY A 509 6.83 0.29 -27.01
N LEU A 510 5.90 1.01 -27.64
CA LEU A 510 4.90 1.78 -26.88
C LEU A 510 3.67 0.90 -26.62
N ILE A 511 3.52 0.49 -25.37
CA ILE A 511 2.34 -0.23 -24.89
C ILE A 511 1.20 0.77 -24.67
N ARG A 512 -0.02 0.41 -25.06
CA ARG A 512 -1.26 1.18 -24.85
C ARG A 512 -2.36 0.28 -24.28
N TRP A 513 -3.23 0.85 -23.46
CA TRP A 513 -4.42 0.21 -22.89
C TRP A 513 -5.54 1.22 -22.71
N ASP A 514 -6.78 0.77 -22.51
CA ASP A 514 -7.89 1.70 -22.28
C ASP A 514 -7.92 2.25 -20.86
N ARG A 515 -8.54 3.41 -20.69
CA ARG A 515 -8.92 3.90 -19.36
C ARG A 515 -9.93 2.93 -18.73
N ALA A 516 -9.78 2.69 -17.43
CA ALA A 516 -10.76 1.96 -16.65
C ALA A 516 -11.23 2.80 -15.45
N ARG A 517 -12.48 2.59 -15.05
CA ARG A 517 -13.03 3.17 -13.82
C ARG A 517 -12.39 2.47 -12.61
N THR A 518 -12.36 3.14 -11.45
CA THR A 518 -11.86 2.60 -10.16
C THR A 518 -10.35 2.31 -10.07
N VAL A 519 -9.57 2.80 -11.05
CA VAL A 519 -8.11 2.71 -11.04
C VAL A 519 -7.53 3.89 -10.26
N ARG A 520 -6.65 3.59 -9.29
CA ARG A 520 -5.74 4.53 -8.64
C ARG A 520 -4.39 4.55 -9.37
N PHE A 521 -3.81 3.38 -9.61
CA PHE A 521 -2.55 3.24 -10.34
C PHE A 521 -2.61 2.15 -11.40
N TRP A 522 -1.87 2.35 -12.48
CA TRP A 522 -1.44 1.26 -13.35
C TRP A 522 -0.06 0.79 -12.94
N VAL A 523 0.16 -0.51 -12.91
CA VAL A 523 1.46 -1.08 -12.59
C VAL A 523 1.95 -1.94 -13.72
N ILE A 524 3.23 -1.79 -14.04
CA ILE A 524 3.91 -2.55 -15.09
C ILE A 524 4.99 -3.38 -14.45
N TYR A 525 4.83 -4.69 -14.56
CA TYR A 525 5.83 -5.67 -14.21
C TYR A 525 6.59 -6.11 -15.45
N GLU A 526 7.86 -6.41 -15.30
CA GLU A 526 8.73 -7.00 -16.32
C GLU A 526 9.19 -8.37 -15.85
N ALA A 527 9.16 -9.36 -16.74
CA ALA A 527 9.64 -10.69 -16.46
C ALA A 527 11.18 -10.67 -16.28
N ALA A 528 11.67 -11.22 -15.18
CA ALA A 528 13.09 -11.33 -14.86
C ALA A 528 13.35 -12.60 -14.03
N ASN A 529 14.25 -13.48 -14.50
CA ASN A 529 14.71 -14.67 -13.77
C ASN A 529 13.58 -15.47 -13.09
N GLU A 530 12.58 -15.89 -13.85
CA GLU A 530 11.41 -16.66 -13.36
C GLU A 530 10.46 -15.91 -12.42
N ALA A 531 10.64 -14.59 -12.24
CA ALA A 531 9.77 -13.73 -11.43
C ALA A 531 9.31 -12.49 -12.19
N TRP A 532 8.33 -11.78 -11.62
CA TRP A 532 7.89 -10.47 -12.08
C TRP A 532 8.52 -9.38 -11.22
N ARG A 533 9.19 -8.40 -11.83
CA ARG A 533 9.72 -7.23 -11.14
C ARG A 533 8.84 -6.01 -11.42
N LEU A 534 8.38 -5.33 -10.37
CA LEU A 534 7.68 -4.06 -10.53
C LEU A 534 8.63 -3.01 -11.09
N ARG A 535 8.34 -2.49 -12.29
CA ARG A 535 9.16 -1.47 -12.95
C ARG A 535 8.59 -0.08 -12.80
N GLN A 536 7.27 0.03 -12.89
CA GLN A 536 6.58 1.31 -12.87
C GLN A 536 5.26 1.24 -12.14
N VAL A 537 4.95 2.33 -11.44
CA VAL A 537 3.64 2.67 -10.89
C VAL A 537 3.27 3.99 -11.55
N LEU A 538 2.18 4.01 -12.29
CA LEU A 538 1.75 5.11 -13.13
C LEU A 538 0.40 5.62 -12.64
N ASP A 539 0.20 6.93 -12.71
CA ASP A 539 -1.08 7.56 -12.40
C ASP A 539 -2.23 6.98 -13.25
N ALA A 540 -3.45 6.99 -12.71
CA ALA A 540 -4.64 6.48 -13.36
C ALA A 540 -4.90 7.12 -14.74
N SER A 541 -4.48 8.37 -14.96
CA SER A 541 -4.64 9.09 -16.22
C SER A 541 -3.74 8.57 -17.35
N VAL A 542 -2.66 7.85 -17.03
CA VAL A 542 -1.69 7.32 -17.98
C VAL A 542 -2.22 6.03 -18.62
N THR A 543 -2.30 6.02 -19.95
CA THR A 543 -2.81 4.88 -20.73
C THR A 543 -1.81 4.33 -21.74
N SER A 544 -0.56 4.76 -21.62
CA SER A 544 0.50 4.29 -22.50
C SER A 544 1.87 4.42 -21.85
N GLN A 545 2.75 3.46 -22.13
CA GLN A 545 4.12 3.48 -21.64
C GLN A 545 5.09 2.88 -22.66
N ARG A 546 6.22 3.56 -22.88
CA ARG A 546 7.32 3.00 -23.68
C ARG A 546 8.16 2.03 -22.83
N VAL A 547 8.44 0.87 -23.40
CA VAL A 547 9.25 -0.19 -22.78
C VAL A 547 10.39 -0.64 -23.69
N ARG A 548 11.34 -1.38 -23.12
CA ARG A 548 12.40 -2.07 -23.86
C ARG A 548 11.91 -3.44 -24.34
N PRO A 549 12.65 -4.13 -25.22
CA PRO A 549 12.32 -5.51 -25.54
C PRO A 549 12.22 -6.37 -24.28
N GLY A 550 11.14 -7.13 -24.15
CA GLY A 550 10.82 -7.86 -22.93
C GLY A 550 9.38 -8.35 -22.87
N SER A 551 9.07 -9.11 -21.82
CA SER A 551 7.70 -9.53 -21.50
C SER A 551 7.19 -8.77 -20.29
N TYR A 552 5.98 -8.24 -20.41
CA TYR A 552 5.37 -7.32 -19.45
C TYR A 552 4.00 -7.82 -19.00
N ALA A 553 3.67 -7.53 -17.74
CA ALA A 553 2.36 -7.73 -17.16
C ALA A 553 1.85 -6.38 -16.64
N ILE A 554 0.71 -5.92 -17.16
CA ILE A 554 0.07 -4.67 -16.76
C ILE A 554 -1.14 -5.00 -15.88
N ARG A 555 -1.28 -4.29 -14.77
CA ARG A 555 -2.40 -4.44 -13.83
C ARG A 555 -2.95 -3.08 -13.42
N ALA A 556 -4.22 -3.06 -13.07
CA ALA A 556 -4.86 -1.96 -12.38
C ALA A 556 -4.73 -2.16 -10.87
N VAL A 557 -4.60 -1.07 -10.13
CA VAL A 557 -4.58 -1.00 -8.67
C VAL A 557 -5.67 -0.02 -8.22
N ASN A 558 -6.52 -0.38 -7.26
CA ASN A 558 -7.53 0.53 -6.69
C ASN A 558 -7.01 1.24 -5.42
N LYS A 559 -7.81 2.12 -4.78
CA LYS A 559 -7.43 2.84 -3.54
C LYS A 559 -7.19 1.93 -2.33
N ALA A 560 -7.74 0.71 -2.34
CA ALA A 560 -7.45 -0.33 -1.34
C ALA A 560 -6.15 -1.10 -1.65
N SER A 561 -5.38 -0.60 -2.62
CA SER A 561 -4.14 -1.18 -3.14
C SER A 561 -4.35 -2.57 -3.77
N GLN A 562 -5.58 -2.99 -4.08
CA GLN A 562 -5.84 -4.30 -4.67
C GLN A 562 -5.52 -4.33 -6.15
N GLU A 563 -4.79 -5.36 -6.58
CA GLU A 563 -4.46 -5.57 -8.00
C GLU A 563 -5.55 -6.36 -8.73
N SER A 564 -5.76 -6.02 -10.01
CA SER A 564 -6.55 -6.82 -10.97
C SER A 564 -5.79 -8.06 -11.45
N ASN A 565 -6.41 -8.89 -12.31
CA ASN A 565 -5.63 -9.87 -13.08
C ASN A 565 -4.72 -9.17 -14.09
N ALA A 566 -3.58 -9.79 -14.42
CA ALA A 566 -2.62 -9.23 -15.36
C ALA A 566 -3.11 -9.33 -16.81
N ALA A 567 -2.89 -8.26 -17.55
CA ALA A 567 -2.88 -8.27 -19.01
C ALA A 567 -1.42 -8.31 -19.47
N TYR A 568 -1.07 -9.36 -20.21
CA TYR A 568 0.31 -9.62 -20.62
C TYR A 568 0.58 -9.12 -22.03
N VAL A 569 1.80 -8.66 -22.28
CA VAL A 569 2.27 -8.23 -23.60
C VAL A 569 3.76 -8.48 -23.74
N THR A 570 4.20 -8.91 -24.92
CA THR A 570 5.62 -9.09 -25.23
C THR A 570 6.01 -8.14 -26.34
N PHE A 571 7.08 -7.39 -26.11
CA PHE A 571 7.70 -6.56 -27.13
C PHE A 571 9.00 -7.21 -27.60
N SER A 572 9.07 -7.49 -28.89
CA SER A 572 10.28 -7.90 -29.59
C SER A 572 10.54 -6.91 -30.72
N PRO A 573 11.75 -6.39 -30.88
CA PRO A 573 12.06 -5.51 -31.99
C PRO A 573 11.91 -6.29 -33.29
N VAL A 574 11.24 -5.68 -34.27
CA VAL A 574 11.16 -6.24 -35.62
C VAL A 574 12.49 -5.92 -36.29
N ASN A 575 13.26 -6.95 -36.67
CA ASN A 575 14.45 -6.79 -37.49
C ASN A 575 14.11 -6.27 -38.88
#